data_AF-A0A8I1ZU61-F1
#
_entry.id   AF-A0A8I1ZU61-F1
#
_cell.length_a   1.000
_cell.length_b   1.000
_cell.length_c   1.000
_cell.angle_alpha   90.00
_cell.angle_beta   90.00
_cell.angle_gamma   90.00
#
_symmetry.space_group_name_H-M   'P 1'
#
loop_
_entity.id
_entity.type
_entity.pdbx_description
1 polymer ?
#
loop_
_entity_poly.entity_id
_entity_poly.type
_entity_poly.pdbx_seq_one_letter_code
_entity_poly.pdbx_strand_id
1 'polypeptide(L)'
;MNITRVWSGQNIMPSTVMGSSLKKKHEVSLPEVPASIFKNQLVEDKPLNIKSDRVETTQTPPAQHLLTVDDRNMEPNLFIALPLVAYAIKEGFIEKDGLIFLQKEGYNTNNCKKPIDILRDKDEQGLKVISRLIGKRQSLDFLKKEGIELNQDIDSERIITGIGYSIEKNKILSLYKKYLTNEFQKLFPFVIQNMAIVKTSKGFEFSQAKEVYRTDQEKTESPEWTMPNVTNLSMRAAVEKLALYTSKIKVYGNGNVVEQSPRAFERTRGETECIIYGRTAR
;
A
#
# COMPACT_ATOMS: atom_id res chain seq x y z
N MET A 1 24.61 37.29 63.56
CA MET A 1 24.74 37.85 62.19
C MET A 1 23.33 38.20 61.74
N ASN A 2 22.87 39.45 61.88
CA ASN A 2 23.00 40.58 60.93
C ASN A 2 22.60 40.15 59.49
N ILE A 3 21.60 40.70 58.76
CA ILE A 3 20.85 41.98 58.81
C ILE A 3 19.44 41.81 58.16
N THR A 4 18.59 42.75 58.54
CA THR A 4 17.21 43.15 58.24
C THR A 4 16.77 43.35 56.77
N ARG A 5 15.44 43.36 56.58
CA ARG A 5 14.58 43.75 55.42
C ARG A 5 15.05 44.99 54.62
N VAL A 6 14.56 45.13 53.39
CA VAL A 6 13.69 46.25 52.90
C VAL A 6 13.11 45.95 51.50
N TRP A 7 11.88 46.41 51.30
CA TRP A 7 11.03 46.36 50.09
C TRP A 7 11.17 47.67 49.29
N SER A 8 11.23 47.60 47.96
CA SER A 8 10.84 48.65 46.98
C SER A 8 10.97 48.01 45.59
N GLY A 9 9.99 47.93 44.70
CA GLY A 9 8.94 48.87 44.35
C GLY A 9 9.37 49.63 43.10
N GLN A 10 8.94 49.21 41.91
CA GLN A 10 8.55 50.13 40.82
C GLN A 10 7.94 49.42 39.61
N ASN A 11 6.67 49.77 39.39
CA ASN A 11 5.97 49.72 38.12
C ASN A 11 6.68 50.58 37.07
N ILE A 12 6.71 50.13 35.81
CA ILE A 12 6.80 51.01 34.66
C ILE A 12 5.72 50.58 33.67
N MET A 13 4.67 51.40 33.58
CA MET A 13 3.79 51.48 32.41
C MET A 13 4.41 52.42 31.38
N PRO A 14 4.15 52.23 30.07
CA PRO A 14 4.14 53.34 29.14
C PRO A 14 2.73 53.90 29.00
N SER A 15 2.64 55.21 29.28
CA SER A 15 1.49 56.09 29.14
C SER A 15 1.14 56.41 27.68
N THR A 16 -0.17 56.54 27.45
CA THR A 16 -0.88 57.11 26.30
C THR A 16 -0.56 58.58 26.01
N VAL A 17 -0.42 58.97 24.73
CA VAL A 17 -0.89 60.24 24.10
C VAL A 17 -1.04 59.94 22.58
N MET A 18 -2.25 59.75 22.03
CA MET A 18 -3.25 60.71 21.52
C MET A 18 -2.92 61.44 20.20
N GLY A 19 -3.82 61.25 19.21
CA GLY A 19 -4.05 62.11 18.03
C GLY A 19 -3.38 61.62 16.74
N SER A 20 -4.01 61.51 15.57
CA SER A 20 -5.35 61.90 15.12
C SER A 20 -5.59 61.33 13.70
N SER A 21 -6.80 60.85 13.46
CA SER A 21 -7.66 61.10 12.28
C SER A 21 -7.02 61.17 10.87
N LEU A 22 -7.39 60.24 9.98
CA LEU A 22 -8.30 60.50 8.83
C LEU A 22 -8.41 59.33 7.86
N LYS A 23 -9.65 59.13 7.41
CA LYS A 23 -10.19 58.16 6.46
C LYS A 23 -9.47 58.13 5.10
N LYS A 24 -9.44 56.95 4.46
CA LYS A 24 -10.10 56.76 3.14
C LYS A 24 -10.26 55.28 2.77
N LYS A 25 -11.47 54.98 2.31
CA LYS A 25 -11.93 53.74 1.67
C LYS A 25 -11.14 53.50 0.38
N HIS A 26 -10.87 52.24 0.05
CA HIS A 26 -11.05 51.75 -1.31
C HIS A 26 -11.32 50.24 -1.33
N GLU A 27 -12.60 49.95 -1.55
CA GLU A 27 -13.15 48.73 -2.12
C GLU A 27 -12.73 48.68 -3.59
N VAL A 28 -12.20 47.55 -4.06
CA VAL A 28 -11.94 47.30 -5.49
C VAL A 28 -12.62 45.99 -5.87
N SER A 29 -13.68 46.18 -6.64
CA SER A 29 -14.52 45.22 -7.31
C SER A 29 -13.81 44.53 -8.48
N LEU A 30 -14.17 43.27 -8.72
CA LEU A 30 -13.96 42.54 -9.97
C LEU A 30 -14.69 43.25 -11.14
N PRO A 31 -14.13 43.26 -12.35
CA PRO A 31 -14.90 43.52 -13.56
C PRO A 31 -15.28 42.22 -14.28
N GLU A 32 -16.57 42.11 -14.54
CA GLU A 32 -17.20 41.19 -15.48
C GLU A 32 -16.90 41.57 -16.94
N VAL A 33 -17.03 40.56 -17.80
CA VAL A 33 -16.91 40.55 -19.26
C VAL A 33 -17.95 41.45 -19.95
N PRO A 34 -17.66 41.94 -21.17
CA PRO A 34 -18.68 41.84 -22.22
C PRO A 34 -18.16 41.27 -23.54
N ALA A 35 -19.10 40.61 -24.21
CA ALA A 35 -18.94 39.74 -25.35
C ALA A 35 -18.93 40.45 -26.72
N SER A 36 -18.52 39.65 -27.73
CA SER A 36 -19.15 39.47 -29.05
C SER A 36 -18.57 40.17 -30.31
N ILE A 37 -18.29 39.30 -31.32
CA ILE A 37 -18.57 39.40 -32.78
C ILE A 37 -17.50 40.07 -33.69
N PHE A 38 -16.85 39.26 -34.56
CA PHE A 38 -17.14 39.23 -36.02
C PHE A 38 -16.35 38.14 -36.81
N LYS A 39 -17.12 37.31 -37.52
CA LYS A 39 -16.92 36.66 -38.86
C LYS A 39 -15.79 35.63 -39.14
N ASN A 40 -16.25 34.38 -39.28
CA ASN A 40 -16.22 33.50 -40.46
C ASN A 40 -14.99 33.48 -41.40
N GLN A 41 -14.38 32.29 -41.53
CA GLN A 41 -14.26 31.59 -42.82
C GLN A 41 -14.11 30.08 -42.61
N LEU A 42 -14.88 29.31 -43.39
CA LEU A 42 -14.99 27.85 -43.44
C LEU A 42 -14.63 27.44 -44.87
N VAL A 43 -13.68 26.53 -45.06
CA VAL A 43 -13.53 25.72 -46.28
C VAL A 43 -13.04 24.33 -45.87
N GLU A 44 -13.74 23.34 -46.44
CA GLU A 44 -13.75 21.89 -46.18
C GLU A 44 -12.57 21.09 -46.78
N ASP A 45 -12.37 19.92 -46.16
CA ASP A 45 -12.14 18.57 -46.70
C ASP A 45 -11.13 18.28 -47.83
N LYS A 46 -10.20 17.35 -47.55
CA LYS A 46 -10.31 15.95 -48.05
C LYS A 46 -9.30 14.98 -47.39
N PRO A 47 -9.72 13.74 -47.03
CA PRO A 47 -8.86 12.71 -46.46
C PRO A 47 -8.17 11.83 -47.52
N LEU A 48 -6.94 11.38 -47.25
CA LEU A 48 -6.21 10.38 -48.04
C LEU A 48 -6.45 8.98 -47.47
N ASN A 49 -7.28 8.23 -48.17
CA ASN A 49 -7.42 6.78 -48.12
C ASN A 49 -6.45 6.17 -49.15
N ILE A 50 -5.74 5.08 -48.82
CA ILE A 50 -5.46 3.97 -49.75
C ILE A 50 -4.86 2.77 -49.00
N LYS A 51 -5.71 1.73 -48.96
CA LYS A 51 -5.48 0.29 -49.19
C LYS A 51 -4.77 -0.59 -48.15
N SER A 52 -5.65 -1.36 -47.51
CA SER A 52 -5.50 -2.76 -47.11
C SER A 52 -4.95 -3.64 -48.25
N ASP A 53 -3.90 -4.39 -47.97
CA ASP A 53 -3.66 -5.71 -48.56
C ASP A 53 -3.31 -6.70 -47.44
N ARG A 54 -3.99 -7.85 -47.50
CA ARG A 54 -3.97 -8.94 -46.54
C ARG A 54 -3.07 -10.03 -47.13
N VAL A 55 -1.99 -10.40 -46.45
CA VAL A 55 -1.35 -11.72 -46.61
C VAL A 55 -0.89 -12.20 -45.22
N GLU A 56 -1.56 -13.24 -44.74
CA GLU A 56 -1.08 -14.11 -43.66
C GLU A 56 0.14 -14.90 -44.18
N THR A 57 1.18 -15.07 -43.35
CA THR A 57 1.68 -16.38 -42.90
C THR A 57 2.92 -16.16 -42.02
N THR A 58 2.75 -16.44 -40.74
CA THR A 58 3.67 -17.15 -39.84
C THR A 58 5.16 -16.78 -39.86
N GLN A 59 5.62 -16.14 -38.80
CA GLN A 59 6.64 -16.68 -37.88
C GLN A 59 6.82 -15.73 -36.69
N THR A 60 6.36 -16.17 -35.53
CA THR A 60 6.63 -15.58 -34.22
C THR A 60 8.02 -16.00 -33.76
N PRO A 61 8.96 -15.08 -33.47
CA PRO A 61 10.00 -15.31 -32.47
C PRO A 61 9.55 -14.73 -31.12
N PRO A 62 10.09 -15.25 -30.01
CA PRO A 62 9.55 -15.00 -28.68
C PRO A 62 9.65 -13.53 -28.30
N ALA A 63 8.60 -13.03 -27.64
CA ALA A 63 8.57 -11.72 -27.02
C ALA A 63 9.73 -11.59 -26.03
N GLN A 64 10.86 -11.07 -26.49
CA GLN A 64 11.82 -10.43 -25.63
C GLN A 64 11.15 -9.16 -25.14
N HIS A 65 10.93 -9.08 -23.82
CA HIS A 65 10.50 -7.87 -23.13
C HIS A 65 11.42 -6.71 -23.52
N LEU A 66 11.01 -5.96 -24.55
CA LEU A 66 11.52 -4.64 -24.86
C LEU A 66 10.97 -3.74 -23.76
N LEU A 67 11.66 -3.73 -22.61
CA LEU A 67 11.49 -2.71 -21.60
C LEU A 67 11.88 -1.39 -22.26
N THR A 68 10.88 -0.64 -22.69
CA THR A 68 11.02 0.78 -23.00
C THR A 68 11.70 1.45 -21.82
N VAL A 69 12.62 2.38 -22.10
CA VAL A 69 13.51 3.01 -21.11
C VAL A 69 12.73 3.68 -19.97
N ASP A 70 11.47 4.06 -20.21
CA ASP A 70 10.55 4.66 -19.23
C ASP A 70 10.06 3.70 -18.15
N ASP A 71 10.12 2.38 -18.38
CA ASP A 71 9.56 1.39 -17.45
C ASP A 71 10.58 0.89 -16.41
N ARG A 72 11.85 1.31 -16.55
CA ARG A 72 12.94 0.93 -15.63
C ARG A 72 12.98 1.79 -14.38
N ASN A 73 12.64 3.06 -14.54
CA ASN A 73 12.66 4.08 -13.49
C ASN A 73 11.23 4.35 -13.03
N MET A 74 11.06 4.54 -11.73
CA MET A 74 9.76 4.88 -11.15
C MET A 74 9.95 5.84 -10.00
N GLU A 75 8.93 6.64 -9.74
CA GLU A 75 8.81 7.32 -8.46
C GLU A 75 8.62 6.26 -7.36
N PRO A 76 9.50 6.20 -6.35
CA PRO A 76 9.53 5.10 -5.41
C PRO A 76 8.33 5.11 -4.45
N ASN A 77 7.68 6.27 -4.25
CA ASN A 77 6.56 6.42 -3.32
C ASN A 77 6.93 5.83 -1.94
N LEU A 78 5.95 5.37 -1.16
CA LEU A 78 6.16 4.75 0.14
C LEU A 78 6.99 3.45 0.10
N PHE A 79 7.37 2.92 -1.07
CA PHE A 79 8.26 1.77 -1.13
C PHE A 79 9.66 2.10 -0.58
N ILE A 80 10.14 3.35 -0.65
CA ILE A 80 11.44 3.72 -0.08
C ILE A 80 11.41 3.82 1.46
N ALA A 81 10.24 4.06 2.04
CA ALA A 81 10.10 4.24 3.48
C ALA A 81 10.57 3.00 4.26
N LEU A 82 10.22 1.79 3.80
CA LEU A 82 10.63 0.54 4.46
C LEU A 82 12.15 0.41 4.62
N PRO A 83 12.95 0.40 3.55
CA PRO A 83 14.40 0.26 3.67
C PRO A 83 15.05 1.46 4.38
N LEU A 84 14.53 2.68 4.21
CA LEU A 84 15.06 3.86 4.90
C LEU A 84 14.84 3.78 6.42
N VAL A 85 13.65 3.38 6.86
CA VAL A 85 13.34 3.20 8.28
C VAL A 85 14.11 2.03 8.86
N ALA A 86 14.24 0.91 8.13
CA ALA A 86 15.05 -0.22 8.57
C ALA A 86 16.53 0.16 8.73
N TYR A 87 17.07 0.96 7.80
CA TYR A 87 18.40 1.55 7.91
C TYR A 87 18.52 2.45 9.14
N ALA A 88 17.55 3.36 9.36
CA ALA A 88 17.58 4.27 10.49
C ALA A 88 17.52 3.56 11.84
N ILE A 89 16.75 2.47 11.94
CA ILE A 89 16.74 1.60 13.12
C ILE A 89 18.11 0.94 13.31
N LYS A 90 18.69 0.40 12.23
CA LYS A 90 19.98 -0.28 12.28
C LYS A 90 21.13 0.63 12.71
N GLU A 91 21.15 1.87 12.24
CA GLU A 91 22.16 2.87 12.60
C GLU A 91 21.84 3.60 13.92
N GLY A 92 20.70 3.30 14.55
CA GLY A 92 20.32 3.87 15.85
C GLY A 92 19.81 5.31 15.81
N PHE A 93 19.41 5.83 14.64
CA PHE A 93 18.78 7.16 14.54
C PHE A 93 17.36 7.16 15.14
N ILE A 94 16.70 6.01 15.10
CA ILE A 94 15.40 5.78 15.73
C ILE A 94 15.41 4.43 16.45
N GLU A 95 14.73 4.34 17.58
CA GLU A 95 14.60 3.08 18.31
C GLU A 95 13.49 2.21 17.68
N LYS A 96 13.78 0.92 17.51
CA LYS A 96 12.84 -0.05 16.93
C LYS A 96 11.50 -0.11 17.68
N ASP A 97 11.57 -0.19 19.01
CA ASP A 97 10.42 -0.27 19.90
C ASP A 97 10.07 1.10 20.51
N GLY A 98 10.79 2.15 20.11
CA GLY A 98 10.55 3.52 20.54
C GLY A 98 9.19 4.01 20.06
N LEU A 99 8.50 4.75 20.93
CA LEU A 99 7.20 5.32 20.62
C LEU A 99 7.38 6.68 19.95
N ILE A 100 6.79 6.83 18.77
CA ILE A 100 6.77 8.09 18.03
C ILE A 100 5.44 8.77 18.29
N PHE A 101 5.49 9.98 18.82
CA PHE A 101 4.32 10.79 19.12
C PHE A 101 3.81 11.49 17.86
N LEU A 102 2.54 11.22 17.53
CA LEU A 102 1.86 11.80 16.38
C LEU A 102 0.98 12.95 16.86
N GLN A 103 1.32 14.17 16.46
CA GLN A 103 0.47 15.32 16.71
C GLN A 103 -0.62 15.37 15.63
N LYS A 104 -1.86 15.03 15.99
CA LYS A 104 -3.03 15.35 15.16
C LYS A 104 -3.50 16.75 15.51
N GLU A 105 -3.42 17.67 14.56
CA GLU A 105 -4.01 19.00 14.68
C GLU A 105 -5.52 18.85 14.93
N GLY A 106 -6.00 19.28 16.11
CA GLY A 106 -7.43 19.44 16.40
C GLY A 106 -8.01 18.60 17.54
N TYR A 107 -7.36 17.54 18.03
CA TYR A 107 -7.85 16.76 19.18
C TYR A 107 -6.69 16.22 20.03
N ASN A 108 -6.80 16.35 21.37
CA ASN A 108 -5.83 15.91 22.39
C ASN A 108 -5.67 14.39 22.53
N THR A 109 -5.78 13.63 21.43
CA THR A 109 -5.39 12.22 21.42
C THR A 109 -3.92 12.15 21.02
N ASN A 110 -3.04 12.08 22.02
CA ASN A 110 -1.63 11.75 21.82
C ASN A 110 -1.55 10.29 21.31
N ASN A 111 -1.65 10.11 20.00
CA ASN A 111 -1.47 8.81 19.39
C ASN A 111 0.03 8.52 19.31
N CYS A 112 0.48 7.43 19.91
CA CYS A 112 1.86 6.99 19.83
C CYS A 112 1.91 5.64 19.13
N LYS A 113 2.83 5.51 18.17
CA LYS A 113 3.01 4.28 17.40
C LYS A 113 4.48 3.93 17.31
N LYS A 114 4.78 2.64 17.20
CA LYS A 114 6.14 2.17 16.87
C LYS A 114 6.44 2.43 15.39
N PRO A 115 7.72 2.58 14.99
CA PRO A 115 8.10 2.75 13.59
C PRO A 115 7.51 1.68 12.66
N ILE A 116 7.50 0.42 13.10
CA ILE A 116 6.98 -0.69 12.28
C ILE A 116 5.46 -0.64 12.10
N ASP A 117 4.74 -0.11 13.09
CA ASP A 117 3.28 0.04 13.01
C ASP A 117 2.91 1.25 12.14
N ILE A 118 3.71 2.34 12.18
CA ILE A 118 3.59 3.47 11.25
C ILE A 118 3.75 3.00 9.79
N LEU A 119 4.75 2.15 9.52
CA LEU A 119 4.96 1.55 8.20
C LEU A 119 3.78 0.66 7.79
N ARG A 120 3.29 -0.19 8.70
CA ARG A 120 2.15 -1.10 8.45
C ARG A 120 0.90 -0.32 8.06
N ASP A 121 0.60 0.71 8.83
CA ASP A 121 -0.58 1.55 8.65
C ASP A 121 -0.43 2.53 7.48
N LYS A 122 0.77 2.65 6.90
CA LYS A 122 1.13 3.64 5.87
C LYS A 122 0.81 5.06 6.35
N ASP A 123 1.06 5.33 7.63
CA ASP A 123 0.69 6.58 8.30
C ASP A 123 1.63 7.71 7.87
N GLU A 124 1.20 8.50 6.88
CA GLU A 124 2.01 9.58 6.30
C GLU A 124 2.49 10.61 7.34
N GLN A 125 1.66 10.94 8.34
CA GLN A 125 2.06 11.89 9.38
C GLN A 125 3.13 11.28 10.28
N GLY A 126 3.00 9.99 10.60
CA GLY A 126 4.06 9.26 11.30
C GLY A 126 5.36 9.21 10.52
N LEU A 127 5.30 9.00 9.21
CA LEU A 127 6.48 9.02 8.35
C LEU A 127 7.13 10.41 8.29
N LYS A 128 6.35 11.50 8.26
CA LYS A 128 6.90 12.86 8.35
C LYS A 128 7.65 13.08 9.65
N VAL A 129 7.08 12.66 10.79
CA VAL A 129 7.77 12.74 12.09
C VAL A 129 9.06 11.90 12.06
N ILE A 130 9.00 10.66 11.56
CA ILE A 130 10.20 9.82 11.40
C ILE A 130 11.26 10.51 10.55
N SER A 131 10.88 11.15 9.43
CA SER A 131 11.86 11.83 8.57
C SER A 131 12.57 12.98 9.27
N ARG A 132 11.88 13.70 10.16
CA ARG A 132 12.45 14.76 10.98
C ARG A 132 13.41 14.20 12.02
N LEU A 133 13.09 13.04 12.61
CA LEU A 133 13.97 12.34 13.56
C LEU A 133 15.24 11.83 12.87
N ILE A 134 15.12 11.24 11.68
CA ILE A 134 16.26 10.77 10.88
C ILE A 134 17.10 11.95 10.41
N GLY A 135 16.45 13.00 9.90
CA GLY A 135 17.09 14.19 9.34
C GLY A 135 17.41 14.09 7.85
N LYS A 136 17.45 15.25 7.18
CA LYS A 136 17.71 15.37 5.73
C LYS A 136 19.08 14.85 5.35
N ARG A 137 20.13 15.19 6.12
CA ARG A 137 21.50 14.77 5.83
C ARG A 137 21.65 13.25 5.81
N GLN A 138 21.16 12.58 6.85
CA GLN A 138 21.21 11.13 6.98
C GLN A 138 20.40 10.43 5.87
N SER A 139 19.26 11.01 5.51
CA SER A 139 18.41 10.50 4.42
C SER A 139 19.11 10.60 3.06
N LEU A 140 19.80 11.72 2.80
CA LEU A 140 20.60 11.91 1.58
C LEU A 140 21.84 11.01 1.56
N ASP A 141 22.52 10.86 2.69
CA ASP A 141 23.70 10.00 2.82
C ASP A 141 23.34 8.54 2.56
N PHE A 142 22.17 8.09 3.02
CA PHE A 142 21.60 6.78 2.68
C PHE A 142 21.44 6.59 1.17
N LEU A 143 20.79 7.53 0.48
CA LEU A 143 20.58 7.43 -0.96
C LEU A 143 21.90 7.43 -1.75
N LYS A 144 22.84 8.31 -1.39
CA LYS A 144 24.18 8.37 -2.01
C LYS A 144 24.96 7.09 -1.81
N LYS A 145 24.91 6.49 -0.62
CA LYS A 145 25.58 5.21 -0.30
C LYS A 145 25.09 4.06 -1.19
N GLU A 146 23.86 4.15 -1.68
CA GLU A 146 23.24 3.14 -2.54
C GLU A 146 23.29 3.53 -4.03
N GLY A 147 24.05 4.57 -4.39
CA GLY A 147 24.21 5.04 -5.77
C GLY A 147 22.93 5.64 -6.36
N ILE A 148 22.12 6.29 -5.52
CA ILE A 148 20.90 6.99 -5.91
C ILE A 148 21.19 8.49 -5.80
N GLU A 149 21.39 9.12 -6.96
CA GLU A 149 21.64 10.54 -7.06
C GLU A 149 20.33 11.30 -7.25
N LEU A 150 20.15 12.37 -6.46
CA LEU A 150 19.01 13.27 -6.59
C LEU A 150 19.45 14.51 -7.36
N ASN A 151 18.74 14.83 -8.44
CA ASN A 151 19.03 15.99 -9.29
C ASN A 151 18.51 17.31 -8.74
N GLN A 152 17.78 17.27 -7.61
CA GLN A 152 17.11 18.42 -7.01
C GLN A 152 17.30 18.37 -5.49
N ASP A 153 17.23 19.54 -4.85
CA ASP A 153 17.26 19.62 -3.40
C ASP A 153 15.88 19.23 -2.83
N ILE A 154 15.78 18.02 -2.30
CA ILE A 154 14.53 17.44 -1.78
C ILE A 154 14.58 17.42 -0.25
N ASP A 155 13.48 17.78 0.39
CA ASP A 155 13.34 17.74 1.85
C ASP A 155 13.20 16.31 2.38
N SER A 156 13.49 16.11 3.66
CA SER A 156 13.45 14.79 4.30
C SER A 156 12.06 14.14 4.21
N GLU A 157 10.98 14.93 4.28
CA GLU A 157 9.61 14.43 4.22
C GLU A 157 9.33 13.85 2.83
N ARG A 158 9.72 14.54 1.76
CA ARG A 158 9.60 14.02 0.38
C ARG A 158 10.51 12.83 0.10
N ILE A 159 11.71 12.79 0.70
CA ILE A 159 12.59 11.62 0.59
C ILE A 159 11.92 10.39 1.18
N ILE A 160 11.37 10.46 2.40
CA ILE A 160 10.75 9.27 3.02
C ILE A 160 9.44 8.86 2.32
N THR A 161 8.67 9.82 1.82
CA THR A 161 7.44 9.52 1.07
C THR A 161 7.73 9.10 -0.36
N GLY A 162 8.98 9.24 -0.81
CA GLY A 162 9.40 8.86 -2.14
C GLY A 162 8.79 9.71 -3.24
N ILE A 163 8.51 11.00 -2.95
CA ILE A 163 7.85 11.93 -3.88
C ILE A 163 8.86 12.93 -4.43
N GLY A 164 8.80 13.21 -5.73
CA GLY A 164 9.61 14.21 -6.42
C GLY A 164 10.96 13.73 -6.93
N TYR A 165 11.18 12.41 -6.99
CA TYR A 165 12.38 11.82 -7.60
C TYR A 165 12.12 10.42 -8.13
N SER A 166 13.01 9.93 -9.00
CA SER A 166 12.87 8.64 -9.67
C SER A 166 14.05 7.72 -9.37
N ILE A 167 13.77 6.44 -9.16
CA ILE A 167 14.76 5.39 -8.88
C ILE A 167 14.49 4.19 -9.80
N GLU A 168 15.55 3.52 -10.23
CA GLU A 168 15.43 2.22 -10.89
C GLU A 168 14.72 1.18 -9.99
N LYS A 169 13.74 0.46 -10.55
CA LYS A 169 13.02 -0.62 -9.84
C LYS A 169 13.97 -1.63 -9.19
N ASN A 170 15.04 -2.01 -9.90
CA ASN A 170 16.04 -2.97 -9.41
C ASN A 170 16.82 -2.46 -8.19
N LYS A 171 17.08 -1.14 -8.12
CA LYS A 171 17.74 -0.55 -6.95
C LYS A 171 16.82 -0.63 -5.73
N ILE A 172 15.53 -0.34 -5.88
CA ILE A 172 14.54 -0.49 -4.79
C ILE A 172 14.52 -1.93 -4.27
N LEU A 173 14.43 -2.93 -5.15
CA LEU A 173 14.46 -4.35 -4.74
C LEU A 173 15.78 -4.73 -4.05
N SER A 174 16.90 -4.15 -4.48
CA SER A 174 18.21 -4.35 -3.84
C SER A 174 18.25 -3.77 -2.43
N LEU A 175 17.64 -2.60 -2.20
CA LEU A 175 17.49 -2.01 -0.86
C LEU A 175 16.69 -2.94 0.06
N TYR A 176 15.60 -3.53 -0.46
CA TYR A 176 14.78 -4.46 0.30
C TYR A 176 15.58 -5.68 0.75
N LYS A 177 16.34 -6.28 -0.17
CA LYS A 177 17.21 -7.42 0.14
C LYS A 177 18.30 -7.08 1.16
N LYS A 178 18.82 -5.83 1.13
CA LYS A 178 19.93 -5.39 1.98
C LYS A 178 19.52 -5.00 3.39
N TYR A 179 18.37 -4.32 3.54
CA TYR A 179 17.98 -3.68 4.80
C TYR A 179 16.85 -4.41 5.54
N LEU A 180 15.98 -5.14 4.85
CA LEU A 180 14.85 -5.78 5.51
C LEU A 180 15.22 -7.15 6.05
N THR A 181 15.32 -7.23 7.39
CA THR A 181 15.51 -8.47 8.14
C THR A 181 14.18 -9.23 8.32
N ASN A 182 14.23 -10.38 9.00
CA ASN A 182 13.05 -11.21 9.28
C ASN A 182 11.95 -10.48 10.08
N GLU A 183 12.29 -9.37 10.73
CA GLU A 183 11.39 -8.61 11.60
C GLU A 183 10.31 -7.88 10.80
N PHE A 184 10.61 -7.50 9.56
CA PHE A 184 9.71 -6.79 8.66
C PHE A 184 8.82 -7.72 7.84
N GLN A 185 8.92 -9.04 8.03
CA GLN A 185 8.16 -10.03 7.25
C GLN A 185 6.64 -9.79 7.33
N LYS A 186 6.15 -9.31 8.49
CA LYS A 186 4.73 -9.03 8.72
C LYS A 186 4.19 -7.84 7.92
N LEU A 187 5.05 -7.08 7.23
CA LEU A 187 4.65 -5.97 6.37
C LEU A 187 4.37 -6.41 4.93
N PHE A 188 4.64 -7.68 4.59
CA PHE A 188 4.46 -8.21 3.25
C PHE A 188 3.16 -9.03 3.14
N PRO A 189 2.39 -8.88 2.05
CA PRO A 189 2.68 -8.04 0.89
C PRO A 189 2.52 -6.53 1.18
N PHE A 190 3.47 -5.73 0.71
CA PHE A 190 3.42 -4.28 0.90
C PHE A 190 2.82 -3.61 -0.34
N VAL A 191 1.52 -3.27 -0.27
CA VAL A 191 0.74 -2.78 -1.41
C VAL A 191 0.61 -1.25 -1.40
N ILE A 192 0.99 -0.56 -2.46
CA ILE A 192 0.78 0.88 -2.64
C ILE A 192 0.07 1.11 -3.98
N GLN A 193 -1.14 1.66 -3.92
CA GLN A 193 -2.00 1.87 -5.10
C GLN A 193 -2.19 0.56 -5.90
N ASN A 194 -1.69 0.49 -7.14
CA ASN A 194 -1.83 -0.67 -8.02
C ASN A 194 -0.60 -1.59 -8.03
N MET A 195 0.44 -1.27 -7.25
CA MET A 195 1.68 -2.03 -7.17
C MET A 195 1.86 -2.62 -5.78
N ALA A 196 2.57 -3.74 -5.71
CA ALA A 196 2.93 -4.39 -4.48
C ALA A 196 4.36 -4.90 -4.55
N ILE A 197 5.05 -4.93 -3.42
CA ILE A 197 6.25 -5.74 -3.25
C ILE A 197 5.86 -6.98 -2.46
N VAL A 198 6.18 -8.14 -3.01
CA VAL A 198 5.97 -9.45 -2.39
C VAL A 198 7.31 -10.07 -2.03
N LYS A 199 7.35 -10.80 -0.91
CA LYS A 199 8.51 -11.60 -0.53
C LYS A 199 8.37 -13.00 -1.15
N THR A 200 9.26 -13.37 -2.05
CA THR A 200 9.34 -14.68 -2.68
C THR A 200 10.48 -15.49 -2.06
N SER A 201 10.61 -16.78 -2.41
CA SER A 201 11.75 -17.61 -1.99
C SER A 201 13.09 -17.11 -2.55
N LYS A 202 13.07 -16.36 -3.66
CA LYS A 202 14.25 -15.81 -4.34
C LYS A 202 14.59 -14.38 -3.89
N GLY A 203 13.71 -13.71 -3.14
CA GLY A 203 13.93 -12.36 -2.65
C GLY A 203 12.65 -11.53 -2.62
N PHE A 204 12.73 -10.35 -3.21
CA PHE A 204 11.62 -9.40 -3.31
C PHE A 204 11.33 -9.09 -4.77
N GLU A 205 10.06 -9.03 -5.13
CA GLU A 205 9.60 -8.79 -6.50
C GLU A 205 8.43 -7.81 -6.49
N PHE A 206 8.32 -7.00 -7.55
CA PHE A 206 7.14 -6.19 -7.80
C PHE A 206 6.05 -7.05 -8.43
N SER A 207 4.81 -6.89 -7.97
CA SER A 207 3.62 -7.52 -8.53
C SER A 207 2.48 -6.50 -8.60
N GLN A 208 1.46 -6.77 -9.41
CA GLN A 208 0.26 -5.94 -9.41
C GLN A 208 -0.60 -6.25 -8.19
N ALA A 209 -1.18 -5.22 -7.57
CA ALA A 209 -2.02 -5.38 -6.38
C ALA A 209 -3.17 -6.40 -6.60
N LYS A 210 -3.77 -6.43 -7.79
CA LYS A 210 -4.82 -7.39 -8.17
C LYS A 210 -4.35 -8.85 -8.13
N GLU A 211 -3.11 -9.11 -8.51
CA GLU A 211 -2.52 -10.46 -8.48
C GLU A 211 -2.22 -10.90 -7.04
N VAL A 212 -1.78 -9.95 -6.21
CA VAL A 212 -1.56 -10.19 -4.78
C VAL A 212 -2.86 -10.55 -4.07
N TYR A 213 -3.94 -9.79 -4.26
CA TYR A 213 -5.23 -10.10 -3.65
C TYR A 213 -5.79 -11.46 -4.11
N ARG A 214 -5.59 -11.83 -5.38
CA ARG A 214 -5.96 -13.17 -5.87
C ARG A 214 -5.14 -14.27 -5.21
N THR A 215 -3.84 -14.08 -5.08
CA THR A 215 -2.93 -15.07 -4.46
C THR A 215 -3.18 -15.20 -2.95
N ASP A 216 -3.51 -14.10 -2.27
CA ASP A 216 -3.87 -14.11 -0.84
C ASP A 216 -5.25 -14.70 -0.61
N GLN A 217 -6.21 -14.48 -1.52
CA GLN A 217 -7.50 -15.18 -1.52
C GLN A 217 -7.30 -16.68 -1.76
N GLU A 218 -6.49 -17.10 -2.72
CA GLU A 218 -6.19 -18.53 -2.95
C GLU A 218 -5.49 -19.20 -1.76
N LYS A 219 -4.71 -18.44 -0.96
CA LYS A 219 -4.07 -18.96 0.26
C LYS A 219 -4.95 -18.91 1.51
N THR A 220 -5.91 -18.00 1.58
CA THR A 220 -6.75 -17.76 2.76
C THR A 220 -8.14 -18.40 2.61
N GLU A 221 -8.64 -18.53 1.39
CA GLU A 221 -9.89 -19.22 1.05
C GLU A 221 -9.60 -20.66 0.66
N SER A 222 -9.19 -21.46 1.63
CA SER A 222 -9.81 -22.79 1.69
C SER A 222 -11.21 -22.53 2.26
N PRO A 223 -12.29 -22.44 1.46
CA PRO A 223 -13.61 -22.10 1.98
C PRO A 223 -13.91 -23.02 3.16
N GLU A 224 -14.16 -22.44 4.34
CA GLU A 224 -14.60 -23.21 5.49
C GLU A 224 -16.06 -23.58 5.22
N TRP A 225 -16.33 -24.86 5.07
CA TRP A 225 -17.68 -25.38 4.87
C TRP A 225 -17.97 -26.45 5.91
N THR A 226 -19.25 -26.77 6.08
CA THR A 226 -19.69 -27.73 7.09
C THR A 226 -20.18 -28.99 6.39
N MET A 227 -19.64 -30.14 6.78
CA MET A 227 -19.97 -31.43 6.19
C MET A 227 -21.48 -31.70 6.30
N PRO A 228 -22.22 -31.85 5.18
CA PRO A 228 -23.63 -32.13 5.24
C PRO A 228 -23.86 -33.53 5.81
N ASN A 229 -24.98 -33.70 6.53
CA ASN A 229 -25.44 -35.04 6.87
C ASN A 229 -25.95 -35.73 5.58
N VAL A 230 -25.30 -36.83 5.22
CA VAL A 230 -25.65 -37.70 4.08
C VAL A 230 -26.04 -39.11 4.52
N THR A 231 -26.09 -39.39 5.83
CA THR A 231 -26.57 -40.68 6.35
C THR A 231 -28.01 -40.96 5.90
N ASN A 232 -28.31 -42.23 5.61
CA ASN A 232 -29.58 -42.72 5.07
C ASN A 232 -30.00 -42.18 3.69
N LEU A 233 -29.18 -41.36 3.03
CA LEU A 233 -29.38 -41.03 1.62
C LEU A 233 -28.91 -42.17 0.72
N SER A 234 -29.48 -42.27 -0.48
CA SER A 234 -28.92 -43.14 -1.51
C SER A 234 -27.51 -42.66 -1.88
N MET A 235 -26.61 -43.57 -2.26
CA MET A 235 -25.23 -43.20 -2.64
C MET A 235 -25.20 -42.10 -3.70
N ARG A 236 -26.14 -42.15 -4.66
CA ARG A 236 -26.27 -41.13 -5.70
C ARG A 236 -26.61 -39.74 -5.14
N ALA A 237 -27.64 -39.66 -4.30
CA ALA A 237 -28.05 -38.40 -3.68
C ALA A 237 -26.98 -37.84 -2.73
N ALA A 238 -26.23 -38.73 -2.05
CA ALA A 238 -25.11 -38.33 -1.20
C ALA A 238 -23.97 -37.70 -2.02
N VAL A 239 -23.61 -38.29 -3.16
CA VAL A 239 -22.58 -37.74 -4.06
C VAL A 239 -23.02 -36.39 -4.63
N GLU A 240 -24.26 -36.28 -5.12
CA GLU A 240 -24.79 -35.01 -5.65
C GLU A 240 -24.75 -33.89 -4.59
N LYS A 241 -25.06 -34.23 -3.33
CA LYS A 241 -25.00 -33.28 -2.21
C LYS A 241 -23.57 -32.89 -1.82
N LEU A 242 -22.60 -33.81 -1.91
CA LEU A 242 -21.19 -33.56 -1.60
C LEU A 242 -20.45 -32.84 -2.74
N ALA A 243 -20.88 -33.05 -3.99
CA ALA A 243 -20.29 -32.42 -5.18
C ALA A 243 -20.44 -30.88 -5.20
N LEU A 244 -21.35 -30.33 -4.39
CA LEU A 244 -21.47 -28.88 -4.18
C LEU A 244 -20.30 -28.29 -3.38
N TYR A 245 -19.54 -29.12 -2.66
CA TYR A 245 -18.53 -28.69 -1.69
C TYR A 245 -17.12 -29.24 -1.97
N THR A 246 -17.00 -30.43 -2.55
CA THR A 246 -15.70 -31.05 -2.84
C THR A 246 -15.74 -31.93 -4.09
N SER A 247 -14.63 -31.96 -4.81
CA SER A 247 -14.36 -32.85 -5.93
C SER A 247 -13.83 -34.24 -5.48
N LYS A 248 -13.37 -34.35 -4.22
CA LYS A 248 -12.70 -35.54 -3.67
C LYS A 248 -13.69 -36.41 -2.90
N ILE A 249 -14.46 -37.23 -3.62
CA ILE A 249 -15.47 -38.12 -3.03
C ILE A 249 -15.08 -39.59 -3.28
N LYS A 250 -14.86 -40.35 -2.20
CA LYS A 250 -14.64 -41.80 -2.24
C LYS A 250 -15.90 -42.53 -1.80
N VAL A 251 -16.31 -43.48 -2.62
CA VAL A 251 -17.54 -44.26 -2.45
C VAL A 251 -17.17 -45.73 -2.24
N TYR A 252 -17.61 -46.31 -1.12
CA TYR A 252 -17.42 -47.72 -0.81
C TYR A 252 -18.78 -48.39 -0.60
N GLY A 253 -19.10 -49.41 -1.39
CA GLY A 253 -20.37 -50.14 -1.29
C GLY A 253 -21.53 -49.47 -2.02
N ASN A 254 -22.71 -50.09 -1.93
CA ASN A 254 -23.91 -49.74 -2.69
C ASN A 254 -25.12 -49.60 -1.75
N GLY A 255 -26.19 -48.95 -2.21
CA GLY A 255 -27.42 -48.79 -1.43
C GLY A 255 -27.52 -47.43 -0.72
N ASN A 256 -27.76 -47.45 0.59
CA ASN A 256 -27.88 -46.23 1.41
C ASN A 256 -26.62 -46.01 2.24
N VAL A 257 -26.26 -44.75 2.45
CA VAL A 257 -25.10 -44.36 3.27
C VAL A 257 -25.34 -44.73 4.73
N VAL A 258 -24.48 -45.58 5.28
CA VAL A 258 -24.47 -45.99 6.69
C VAL A 258 -23.44 -45.19 7.49
N GLU A 259 -22.33 -44.83 6.85
CA GLU A 259 -21.23 -44.12 7.49
C GLU A 259 -20.65 -43.07 6.54
N GLN A 260 -20.22 -41.94 7.11
CA GLN A 260 -19.58 -40.85 6.40
C GLN A 260 -18.36 -40.35 7.18
N SER A 261 -17.33 -39.94 6.47
CA SER A 261 -16.15 -39.24 6.98
C SER A 261 -15.81 -38.10 6.05
N PRO A 262 -15.69 -36.83 6.48
CA PRO A 262 -15.86 -36.33 7.85
C PRO A 262 -17.25 -36.55 8.43
N ARG A 263 -17.39 -36.42 9.76
CA ARG A 263 -18.68 -36.62 10.43
C ARG A 263 -19.67 -35.55 10.00
N ALA A 264 -20.96 -35.87 10.09
CA ALA A 264 -22.01 -34.90 9.83
C ALA A 264 -21.81 -33.66 10.71
N PHE A 265 -21.91 -32.48 10.10
CA PHE A 265 -21.74 -31.16 10.72
C PHE A 265 -20.32 -30.83 11.20
N GLU A 266 -19.32 -31.62 10.79
CA GLU A 266 -17.92 -31.31 11.04
C GLU A 266 -17.48 -30.12 10.16
N ARG A 267 -16.71 -29.20 10.75
CA ARG A 267 -16.15 -28.06 10.01
C ARG A 267 -14.92 -28.52 9.23
N THR A 268 -14.97 -28.35 7.92
CA THR A 268 -13.93 -28.76 6.98
C THR A 268 -13.39 -27.55 6.25
N ARG A 269 -12.10 -27.58 5.91
CA ARG A 269 -11.40 -26.47 5.25
C ARG A 269 -11.04 -26.88 3.82
N GLY A 270 -11.47 -26.08 2.84
CA GLY A 270 -11.10 -26.27 1.43
C GLY A 270 -11.55 -27.60 0.86
N GLU A 271 -10.79 -28.14 -0.11
CA GLU A 271 -11.06 -29.44 -0.73
C GLU A 271 -10.67 -30.62 0.18
N THR A 272 -11.53 -30.88 1.17
CA THR A 272 -11.42 -32.06 2.04
C THR A 272 -11.93 -33.32 1.34
N GLU A 273 -11.24 -34.44 1.51
CA GLU A 273 -11.67 -35.76 1.02
C GLU A 273 -12.86 -36.27 1.83
N CYS A 274 -13.95 -36.59 1.14
CA CYS A 274 -15.16 -37.17 1.74
C CYS A 274 -15.26 -38.65 1.38
N ILE A 275 -15.43 -39.51 2.39
CA ILE A 275 -15.59 -40.95 2.25
C ILE A 275 -17.01 -41.31 2.71
N ILE A 276 -17.75 -42.02 1.88
CA ILE A 276 -19.08 -42.54 2.22
C ILE A 276 -19.14 -44.06 2.04
N TYR A 277 -19.73 -44.74 3.01
CA TYR A 277 -19.91 -46.19 3.03
C TYR A 277 -21.39 -46.54 2.87
N GLY A 278 -21.70 -47.30 1.83
CA GLY A 278 -23.04 -47.77 1.49
C GLY A 278 -23.28 -49.21 1.91
N ARG A 279 -24.49 -49.50 2.39
CA ARG A 279 -24.98 -50.86 2.60
C ARG A 279 -26.36 -51.03 1.97
N THR A 280 -26.57 -52.16 1.31
CA THR A 280 -27.90 -52.57 0.86
C THR A 280 -28.71 -53.03 2.08
N ALA A 281 -29.95 -52.55 2.21
CA ALA A 281 -30.88 -53.14 3.17
C ALA A 281 -31.03 -54.63 2.84
N ARG A 282 -30.80 -55.48 3.83
CA ARG A 282 -31.14 -56.91 3.77
C ARG A 282 -32.59 -57.09 4.12
#